data_AF-A0A9X4FH82-F1
#
_entry.id   AF-A0A9X4FH82-F1
#
_cell.length_a   1.000
_cell.length_b   1.000
_cell.length_c   1.000
_cell.angle_alpha   90.00
_cell.angle_beta   90.00
_cell.angle_gamma   90.00
#
_symmetry.space_group_name_H-M   'P 1'
#
loop_
_entity.id
_entity.type
_entity.pdbx_description
1 polymer ?
#
loop_
_entity_poly.entity_id
_entity_poly.type
_entity_poly.pdbx_seq_one_letter_code
_entity_poly.pdbx_strand_id
1 'polypeptide(L)'
;MKYGLYKQEQTQEIITLFNDTFSDSEGKEEGEVIAKLVEDFLTLPTKDEDFYVVIAQPLVGEVIPHIVGKPICLPAIDNPYYW
;
A
#
# COMPACT_ATOMS: atom_id res chain seq x y z
N MET A 1 -13.90 -2.07 7.90
CA MET A 1 -13.41 -2.14 6.51
C MET A 1 -14.28 -3.10 5.72
N LYS A 2 -14.54 -2.80 4.45
CA LYS A 2 -15.18 -3.69 3.48
C LYS A 2 -14.08 -4.37 2.68
N TYR A 3 -14.08 -5.69 2.62
CA TYR A 3 -13.10 -6.44 1.84
C TYR A 3 -13.70 -6.93 0.53
N GLY A 4 -12.90 -6.95 -0.52
CA GLY A 4 -13.29 -7.45 -1.83
C GLY A 4 -12.11 -8.03 -2.57
N LEU A 5 -12.39 -8.94 -3.52
CA LEU A 5 -11.36 -9.38 -4.46
C LEU A 5 -10.99 -8.22 -5.37
N TYR A 6 -9.70 -8.14 -5.68
CA TYR A 6 -9.17 -7.24 -6.68
C TYR A 6 -9.88 -7.40 -8.02
N LYS A 7 -10.03 -6.28 -8.73
CA LYS A 7 -10.47 -6.24 -10.11
C LYS A 7 -9.48 -5.45 -10.94
N GLN A 8 -9.34 -5.83 -12.21
CA GLN A 8 -8.35 -5.24 -13.12
C GLN A 8 -8.55 -3.73 -13.33
N GLU A 9 -9.75 -3.18 -13.12
CA GLU A 9 -9.96 -1.73 -13.22
C GLU A 9 -9.25 -0.95 -12.09
N GLN A 10 -8.82 -1.64 -11.03
CA GLN A 10 -8.18 -1.05 -9.85
C GLN A 10 -6.65 -1.11 -9.92
N THR A 11 -6.05 -1.68 -10.97
CA THR A 11 -4.59 -1.86 -11.08
C THR A 11 -3.83 -0.55 -10.88
N GLN A 12 -4.24 0.50 -11.59
CA GLN A 12 -3.52 1.77 -11.55
C GLN A 12 -3.63 2.46 -10.19
N GLU A 13 -4.81 2.38 -9.56
CA GLU A 13 -5.04 2.93 -8.22
C GLU A 13 -4.12 2.26 -7.18
N ILE A 14 -3.99 0.93 -7.26
CA ILE A 14 -3.14 0.16 -6.34
C ILE A 14 -1.66 0.47 -6.57
N ILE A 15 -1.20 0.50 -7.83
CA ILE A 15 0.20 0.82 -8.14
C ILE A 15 0.55 2.22 -7.62
N THR A 16 -0.32 3.21 -7.86
CA THR A 16 -0.13 4.58 -7.37
C THR A 16 -0.10 4.62 -5.84
N LEU A 17 -1.02 3.92 -5.16
CA LEU A 17 -1.04 3.86 -3.69
C LEU A 17 0.29 3.38 -3.11
N PHE A 18 0.85 2.30 -3.66
CA PHE A 18 2.13 1.76 -3.20
C PHE A 18 3.29 2.71 -3.54
N ASN A 19 3.32 3.29 -4.74
CA ASN A 19 4.35 4.25 -5.11
C ASN A 19 4.39 5.44 -4.14
N ASP A 20 3.23 6.07 -3.90
CA ASP A 20 3.13 7.26 -3.07
C ASP A 20 3.49 6.95 -1.61
N THR A 21 2.99 5.82 -1.08
CA THR A 21 3.25 5.41 0.31
C THR A 21 4.74 5.18 0.57
N PHE A 22 5.42 4.44 -0.31
CA PHE A 22 6.84 4.12 -0.13
C PHE A 22 7.74 5.29 -0.55
N SER A 23 7.30 6.14 -1.48
CA SER A 23 7.97 7.40 -1.80
C SER A 23 8.03 8.35 -0.59
N ASP A 24 6.91 8.49 0.13
CA ASP A 24 6.82 9.38 1.29
C ASP A 24 7.58 8.83 2.51
N SER A 25 7.61 7.50 2.67
CA SER A 25 8.27 6.83 3.80
C SER A 25 9.79 6.67 3.59
N GLU A 26 10.20 6.16 2.43
CA GLU A 26 11.56 5.64 2.19
C GLU A 26 12.29 6.38 1.06
N GLY A 27 11.55 7.13 0.26
CA GLY A 27 12.08 7.95 -0.82
C GLY A 27 11.63 7.47 -2.19
N LYS A 28 11.73 8.37 -3.18
CA LYS A 28 11.19 8.16 -4.53
C LYS A 28 11.69 6.88 -5.21
N GLU A 29 12.97 6.56 -5.03
CA GLU A 29 13.58 5.36 -5.62
C GLU A 29 12.93 4.08 -5.09
N GLU A 30 12.69 4.00 -3.78
CA GLU A 30 12.01 2.86 -3.16
C GLU A 30 10.54 2.79 -3.62
N GLY A 31 9.86 3.93 -3.67
CA GLY A 31 8.50 4.01 -4.20
C GLY A 31 8.36 3.42 -5.61
N GLU A 32 9.28 3.77 -6.52
CA GLU A 32 9.30 3.23 -7.89
C GLU A 32 9.56 1.73 -7.93
N VAL A 33 10.49 1.22 -7.10
CA VAL A 33 10.80 -0.22 -7.00
C VAL A 33 9.60 -1.02 -6.51
N ILE A 34 8.95 -0.56 -5.43
CA ILE A 34 7.78 -1.25 -4.86
C ILE A 34 6.57 -1.16 -5.81
N ALA A 35 6.35 -0.01 -6.45
CA ALA A 35 5.30 0.14 -7.46
C ALA A 35 5.48 -0.86 -8.61
N LYS A 36 6.72 -1.04 -9.07
CA LYS A 36 7.04 -2.00 -10.12
C LYS A 36 6.81 -3.45 -9.66
N LEU A 37 7.20 -3.78 -8.43
CA LEU A 37 6.95 -5.10 -7.84
C LEU A 37 5.44 -5.42 -7.82
N VAL A 38 4.61 -4.46 -7.41
CA VAL A 38 3.15 -4.62 -7.38
C VAL A 38 2.58 -4.78 -8.78
N GLU A 39 3.04 -3.99 -9.75
CA GLU A 39 2.65 -4.16 -11.17
C GLU A 39 2.96 -5.59 -11.66
N ASP A 40 4.15 -6.10 -11.35
CA ASP A 40 4.57 -7.43 -11.77
C ASP A 40 3.68 -8.51 -11.14
N PHE A 41 3.34 -8.40 -9.85
CA PHE A 41 2.40 -9.33 -9.20
C PHE A 41 0.99 -9.29 -9.80
N LEU A 42 0.52 -8.13 -10.26
CA LEU A 42 -0.82 -7.97 -10.82
C LEU A 42 -0.92 -8.38 -12.31
N THR A 43 0.21 -8.45 -13.02
CA THR A 43 0.23 -8.65 -14.48
C THR A 43 0.91 -9.94 -14.93
N LEU A 44 1.83 -10.49 -14.12
CA LEU A 44 2.50 -11.74 -14.46
C LEU A 44 1.53 -12.92 -14.39
N PRO A 45 1.62 -13.88 -15.33
CA PRO A 45 0.77 -15.05 -15.31
C PRO A 45 1.07 -15.90 -14.08
N THR A 46 0.06 -16.12 -13.26
CA THR A 46 0.08 -17.05 -12.13
C THR A 46 -1.10 -18.02 -12.30
N LYS A 47 -1.08 -19.17 -11.62
CA LYS A 47 -2.31 -19.97 -11.55
C LYS A 47 -3.27 -19.29 -10.59
N ASP A 48 -4.56 -19.28 -10.91
CA ASP A 48 -5.60 -18.62 -10.11
C ASP A 48 -5.70 -19.12 -8.64
N GLU A 49 -5.08 -20.27 -8.33
CA GLU A 49 -5.03 -20.89 -7.01
C GLU A 49 -3.78 -20.50 -6.20
N ASP A 50 -2.74 -19.98 -6.86
CA ASP A 50 -1.45 -19.70 -6.24
C ASP A 50 -1.37 -18.27 -5.68
N PHE A 51 -2.19 -17.35 -6.18
CA PHE A 51 -2.11 -15.94 -5.82
C PHE A 51 -3.49 -15.25 -5.75
N TYR A 52 -3.77 -14.60 -4.62
CA TYR A 52 -5.01 -13.85 -4.39
C TYR A 52 -4.68 -12.44 -3.94
N VAL A 53 -5.35 -11.45 -4.54
CA VAL A 53 -5.26 -10.06 -4.14
C VAL A 53 -6.61 -9.62 -3.56
N VAL A 54 -6.56 -9.16 -2.31
CA VAL A 54 -7.74 -8.70 -1.55
C VAL A 54 -7.56 -7.24 -1.21
N ILE A 55 -8.59 -6.44 -1.45
CA ILE A 55 -8.57 -4.99 -1.23
C ILE A 55 -9.42 -4.67 -0.01
N ALA A 56 -8.89 -3.83 0.86
CA ALA A 56 -9.63 -3.21 1.96
C ALA A 56 -10.13 -1.83 1.54
N GLN A 57 -11.44 -1.64 1.61
CA GLN A 57 -12.12 -0.41 1.27
C GLN A 57 -12.85 0.17 2.50
N PRO A 58 -13.05 1.49 2.53
CA PRO A 58 -13.86 2.15 3.57
C PRO A 58 -15.30 1.63 3.59
N LEU A 59 -15.90 1.56 4.77
CA LEU A 59 -17.26 1.02 4.97
C LEU A 59 -18.36 1.94 4.41
N VAL A 60 -18.11 3.25 4.40
CA VAL A 60 -19.12 4.29 4.12
C VAL A 60 -18.90 4.97 2.77
N GLY A 61 -18.01 4.44 1.92
CA GLY A 61 -17.71 4.99 0.59
C GLY A 61 -16.86 6.28 0.59
N GLU A 62 -16.51 6.81 1.77
CA GLU A 62 -15.59 7.94 1.91
C GLU A 62 -14.16 7.51 1.58
N VAL A 63 -13.44 8.25 0.73
CA VAL A 63 -12.04 7.98 0.41
C VAL A 63 -11.19 8.03 1.68
N ILE A 64 -10.33 7.02 1.89
CA ILE A 64 -9.30 7.08 2.94
C ILE A 64 -8.26 8.08 2.46
N PRO A 65 -8.11 9.25 3.11
CA PRO A 65 -7.18 10.26 2.62
C PRO A 65 -5.74 9.76 2.77
N HIS A 66 -4.90 10.15 1.81
CA HIS A 66 -3.46 9.99 1.92
C HIS A 66 -2.97 10.79 3.13
N ILE A 67 -2.26 10.13 4.06
CA ILE A 67 -1.70 10.78 5.25
C ILE A 67 -0.44 11.50 4.82
N VAL A 68 -0.52 12.81 4.66
CA VAL A 68 0.60 13.65 4.24
C VAL A 68 1.54 13.91 5.42
N GLY A 69 2.82 13.65 5.23
CA GLY A 69 3.89 13.98 6.18
C GLY A 69 4.68 12.76 6.64
N LYS A 70 5.91 13.01 7.11
CA LYS A 70 6.76 11.91 7.59
C LYS A 70 6.26 11.41 8.94
N PRO A 71 6.08 10.08 9.11
CA PRO A 71 5.84 9.54 10.43
C PRO A 71 7.03 9.89 11.33
N ILE A 72 6.75 10.42 12.51
CA ILE A 72 7.75 10.69 13.55
C ILE A 72 7.48 9.75 14.72
N CYS A 73 8.54 9.25 15.34
CA CYS A 73 8.41 8.55 16.60
C CYS A 73 7.79 9.52 17.62
N LEU A 74 6.70 9.10 18.25
CA LEU A 74 6.11 9.87 19.33
C LEU A 74 7.11 9.85 20.50
N PRO A 75 7.64 10.99 20.98
CA PRO A 75 8.74 10.99 21.94
C PRO A 75 8.46 10.21 23.23
N ALA A 76 7.18 10.12 23.62
CA ALA A 76 6.75 9.35 24.79
C ALA A 76 6.97 7.83 24.67
N ILE A 77 7.03 7.29 23.45
CA ILE A 77 7.28 5.86 23.16
C ILE A 77 8.67 5.61 22.57
N ASP A 78 9.44 6.67 22.29
CA ASP A 78 10.82 6.61 21.77
C ASP A 78 11.85 6.59 22.92
N ASN A 79 11.66 5.66 23.87
CA ASN A 79 12.57 5.49 25.00
C ASN A 79 13.08 4.04 25.07
N PRO A 80 14.41 3.83 24.92
CA PRO A 80 15.06 2.52 25.03
C PRO A 80 14.82 1.75 26.31
N TYR A 81 14.38 2.43 27.37
CA TYR A 81 14.05 1.77 28.62
C TYR A 81 12.82 0.84 28.50
N TYR A 82 11.94 1.07 27.53
CA TYR A 82 10.68 0.33 27.37
C TYR A 82 10.73 -0.81 26.33
N TRP A 83 11.88 -1.05 25.68
CA TRP A 83 12.11 -2.11 24.70
C TRP A 83 13.45 -2.82 24.93
#